data_AF-A0A7J2U5D6-F1
#
_entry.id   AF-A0A7J2U5D6-F1
#
_cell.length_a   1.000
_cell.length_b   1.000
_cell.length_c   1.000
_cell.angle_alpha   90.00
_cell.angle_beta   90.00
_cell.angle_gamma   90.00
#
_symmetry.space_group_name_H-M   'P 1'
#
loop_
_entity.id
_entity.type
_entity.pdbx_description
1 polymer ?
#
loop_
_entity_poly.entity_id
_entity_poly.type
_entity_poly.pdbx_seq_one_letter_code
_entity_poly.pdbx_strand_id
1 'polypeptide(L)'
;MANSVRFLANVAVCIVMGVVACFLFTGYTALRMPASALFEGVAMSENISQPLSREKLCDFLSQLQVDLGDKGKCLVESPVVEKDVCYTSSNHLAYYALRYVCGNYDLANAVLKFLQSYPTDFYDYHQILVRKPFTLPFTTIENVQVDVVNNIRIVHVRRTTSEISDYYRYANLLVYKALYHLFYGERDKCLAELGKLEGLWDGKGFADAYYQQNQKYETYKIALALYTYKALAHRENIDKYTSKLISINPFTTLYTDNAGEGDLNLETASITLLALYTIPPINAPIPKTATEQTPPTTLPTTIPTAIAIAVTLLIIGIAIRYLVKKR
;
A
#
# COMPACT_ATOMS: atom_id res chain seq x y z
N MET A 1 37.76 22.89 -39.40
CA MET A 1 37.33 21.91 -38.36
C MET A 1 36.99 22.58 -37.01
N ALA A 2 36.37 23.77 -37.00
CA ALA A 2 35.98 24.46 -35.76
C ALA A 2 34.46 24.75 -35.65
N ASN A 3 33.71 24.60 -36.73
CA ASN A 3 32.26 24.86 -36.75
C ASN A 3 31.39 23.60 -36.56
N SER A 4 31.97 22.41 -36.69
CA SER A 4 31.27 21.13 -36.50
C SER A 4 31.16 20.71 -35.03
N VAL A 5 32.05 21.23 -34.17
CA VAL A 5 32.13 20.86 -32.74
C VAL A 5 31.15 21.69 -31.89
N ARG A 6 30.85 22.94 -32.29
CA ARG A 6 29.85 23.79 -31.62
C ARG A 6 28.41 23.35 -31.89
N PHE A 7 28.14 22.68 -33.00
CA PHE A 7 26.80 22.17 -33.32
C PHE A 7 26.46 20.91 -32.50
N LEU A 8 27.44 20.04 -32.24
CA LEU A 8 27.26 18.85 -31.40
C LEU A 8 27.14 19.18 -29.91
N ALA A 9 27.81 20.24 -29.43
CA ALA A 9 27.69 20.68 -28.03
C ALA A 9 26.31 21.28 -27.71
N ASN A 10 25.67 21.99 -28.65
CA ASN A 10 24.33 22.55 -28.44
C ASN A 10 23.20 21.52 -28.61
N VAL A 11 23.42 20.46 -29.41
CA VAL A 11 22.47 19.34 -29.52
C VAL A 11 22.53 18.45 -28.27
N ALA A 12 23.71 18.28 -27.65
CA ALA A 12 23.84 17.53 -26.40
C ALA A 12 23.17 18.23 -25.20
N VAL A 13 23.21 19.57 -25.13
CA VAL A 13 22.54 20.32 -24.04
C VAL A 13 21.01 20.33 -24.18
N CYS A 14 20.47 20.29 -25.41
CA CYS A 14 19.03 20.17 -25.63
C CYS A 14 18.48 18.74 -25.38
N ILE A 15 19.30 17.70 -25.54
CA ILE A 15 18.90 16.32 -25.25
C ILE A 15 18.99 16.01 -23.74
N VAL A 16 19.92 16.63 -23.01
CA VAL A 16 20.04 16.45 -21.55
C VAL A 16 18.94 17.21 -20.78
N MET A 17 18.38 18.30 -21.32
CA MET A 17 17.22 18.99 -20.72
C MET A 17 15.86 18.36 -21.07
N GLY A 18 15.81 17.48 -22.08
CA GLY A 18 14.57 16.80 -22.52
C GLY A 18 14.33 15.43 -21.87
N VAL A 19 15.34 14.82 -21.24
CA VAL A 19 15.24 13.46 -20.68
C VAL A 19 14.95 13.45 -19.17
N VAL A 20 15.02 14.60 -18.50
CA VAL A 20 14.68 14.72 -17.06
C VAL A 20 13.18 14.92 -16.81
N ALA A 21 12.37 15.17 -17.84
CA ALA A 21 10.93 15.43 -17.71
C ALA A 21 10.02 14.21 -17.98
N CYS A 22 10.56 13.00 -18.21
CA CYS A 22 9.78 11.85 -18.70
C CYS A 22 9.75 10.62 -17.77
N PHE A 23 10.21 10.71 -16.51
CA PHE A 23 10.25 9.54 -15.60
C PHE A 23 9.56 9.75 -14.24
N LEU A 24 8.64 10.70 -14.14
CA LEU A 24 7.78 10.89 -12.95
C LEU A 24 6.27 10.82 -13.26
N PHE A 25 5.88 10.05 -14.28
CA PHE A 25 4.48 9.91 -14.67
C PHE A 25 4.07 8.45 -14.85
N THR A 26 3.73 7.80 -13.75
CA THR A 26 2.70 6.76 -13.72
C THR A 26 1.90 6.93 -12.44
N GLY A 27 0.75 7.58 -12.57
CA GLY A 27 -0.19 7.90 -11.49
C GLY A 27 -0.73 9.31 -11.67
N TYR A 28 -1.96 9.42 -12.17
CA TYR A 28 -2.70 10.63 -12.52
C TYR A 28 -2.44 11.22 -13.91
N THR A 29 -3.16 10.69 -14.90
CA THR A 29 -3.59 11.49 -16.05
C THR A 29 -4.57 12.56 -15.56
N ALA A 30 -4.05 13.75 -15.23
CA ALA A 30 -4.86 14.96 -15.25
C ALA A 30 -5.20 15.28 -16.70
N LEU A 31 -6.38 14.85 -17.17
CA LEU A 31 -6.91 15.28 -18.45
C LEU A 31 -7.15 16.80 -18.42
N ARG A 32 -6.41 17.53 -19.26
CA ARG A 32 -6.75 18.89 -19.65
C ARG A 32 -8.12 18.86 -20.34
N MET A 33 -9.13 19.47 -19.73
CA MET A 33 -10.42 19.72 -20.39
C MET A 33 -10.28 20.84 -21.42
N PRO A 34 -10.79 20.69 -22.65
CA PRO A 34 -11.08 21.82 -23.52
C PRO A 34 -12.35 22.52 -23.01
N ALA A 35 -12.29 23.85 -22.92
CA ALA A 35 -13.42 24.68 -22.55
C ALA A 35 -14.43 24.77 -23.69
N SER A 36 -15.39 23.84 -23.74
CA SER A 36 -16.72 24.02 -24.37
C SER A 36 -17.55 22.74 -24.34
N ALA A 37 -18.31 22.53 -23.26
CA ALA A 37 -19.55 21.76 -23.31
C ALA A 37 -20.42 22.14 -22.10
N LEU A 38 -21.31 23.10 -22.30
CA LEU A 38 -22.52 23.23 -21.49
C LEU A 38 -23.35 21.96 -21.72
N PHE A 39 -23.40 21.09 -20.71
CA PHE A 39 -24.40 20.02 -20.64
C PHE A 39 -25.02 20.02 -19.25
N GLU A 40 -26.32 20.32 -19.24
CA GLU A 40 -27.21 20.06 -18.11
C GLU A 40 -27.24 18.56 -17.83
N GLY A 41 -26.97 18.22 -16.57
CA GLY A 41 -26.97 16.86 -16.06
C GLY A 41 -26.33 16.89 -14.69
N VAL A 42 -27.13 17.13 -13.64
CA VAL A 42 -26.68 17.11 -12.25
C VAL A 42 -26.26 15.67 -11.92
N ALA A 43 -25.00 15.33 -12.18
CA ALA A 43 -24.35 14.19 -11.54
C ALA A 43 -24.12 14.60 -10.08
N MET A 44 -24.98 14.10 -9.19
CA MET A 44 -24.75 14.23 -7.75
C MET A 44 -23.38 13.64 -7.43
N SER A 45 -22.46 14.44 -6.89
CA SER A 45 -21.20 13.90 -6.40
C SER A 45 -21.52 12.94 -5.24
N GLU A 46 -21.12 11.67 -5.34
CA GLU A 46 -21.24 10.64 -4.29
C GLU A 46 -20.32 10.92 -3.09
N ASN A 47 -20.00 12.18 -2.85
CA ASN A 47 -19.14 12.61 -1.77
C ASN A 47 -19.92 12.64 -0.46
N ILE A 48 -19.28 12.21 0.63
CA ILE A 48 -19.91 12.11 1.93
C ILE A 48 -20.03 13.51 2.55
N SER A 49 -21.26 13.97 2.78
CA SER A 49 -21.50 15.19 3.54
C SER A 49 -21.28 14.98 5.04
N GLN A 50 -20.91 16.04 5.75
CA GLN A 50 -20.80 16.02 7.20
C GLN A 50 -22.17 15.80 7.90
N PRO A 51 -22.22 15.18 9.10
CA PRO A 51 -21.08 14.60 9.81
C PRO A 51 -20.58 13.32 9.12
N LEU A 52 -19.25 13.18 9.05
CA LEU A 52 -18.57 11.97 8.64
C LEU A 52 -18.85 10.88 9.68
N SER A 53 -19.41 9.75 9.25
CA SER A 53 -19.74 8.64 10.14
C SER A 53 -19.21 7.32 9.58
N ARG A 54 -19.06 6.34 10.47
CA ARG A 54 -18.70 4.95 10.11
C ARG A 54 -19.68 4.39 9.07
N GLU A 55 -20.97 4.59 9.29
CA GLU A 55 -22.05 4.10 8.43
C GLU A 55 -21.93 4.67 7.01
N LYS A 56 -21.81 5.98 6.85
CA LYS A 56 -21.66 6.61 5.53
C LYS A 56 -20.44 6.11 4.75
N LEU A 57 -19.31 5.89 5.43
CA LEU A 57 -18.09 5.34 4.81
C LEU A 57 -18.27 3.87 4.42
N CYS A 58 -18.93 3.07 5.27
CA CYS A 58 -19.22 1.67 4.98
C CYS A 58 -20.25 1.50 3.84
N ASP A 59 -21.24 2.38 3.77
CA ASP A 59 -22.22 2.45 2.69
C ASP A 59 -21.54 2.83 1.38
N PHE A 60 -20.67 3.84 1.40
CA PHE A 60 -19.85 4.23 0.26
C PHE A 60 -19.04 3.05 -0.27
N LEU A 61 -18.31 2.32 0.60
CA LEU A 61 -17.62 1.11 0.17
C LEU A 61 -18.60 0.10 -0.46
N SER A 62 -19.72 -0.16 0.17
CA SER A 62 -20.69 -1.17 -0.31
C SER A 62 -21.29 -0.83 -1.68
N GLN A 63 -21.37 0.45 -2.05
CA GLN A 63 -21.88 0.91 -3.35
C GLN A 63 -20.90 0.66 -4.51
N LEU A 64 -19.60 0.54 -4.24
CA LEU A 64 -18.57 0.33 -5.27
C LEU A 64 -18.48 -1.13 -5.76
N GLN A 65 -19.30 -2.03 -5.24
CA GLN A 65 -19.16 -3.47 -5.53
C GLN A 65 -19.56 -3.81 -6.97
N VAL A 66 -18.78 -4.67 -7.61
CA VAL A 66 -19.07 -5.28 -8.90
C VAL A 66 -18.90 -6.79 -8.80
N ASP A 67 -19.89 -7.52 -9.34
CA ASP A 67 -19.90 -8.98 -9.36
C ASP A 67 -19.11 -9.52 -10.55
N LEU A 68 -18.08 -10.32 -10.24
CA LEU A 68 -17.22 -10.99 -11.22
C LEU A 68 -17.54 -12.49 -11.33
N GLY A 69 -18.69 -12.92 -10.81
CA GLY A 69 -19.18 -14.29 -10.88
C GLY A 69 -18.37 -15.25 -10.01
N ASP A 70 -17.78 -16.27 -10.64
CA ASP A 70 -17.00 -17.28 -9.93
C ASP A 70 -15.73 -16.71 -9.27
N LYS A 71 -15.27 -15.54 -9.69
CA LYS A 71 -14.14 -14.81 -9.09
C LYS A 71 -14.51 -13.98 -7.86
N GLY A 72 -15.78 -13.93 -7.45
CA GLY A 72 -16.25 -13.13 -6.31
C GLY A 72 -16.62 -11.71 -6.69
N LYS A 73 -16.50 -10.77 -5.75
CA LYS A 73 -16.83 -9.35 -5.97
C LYS A 73 -15.59 -8.49 -5.76
N CYS A 74 -15.36 -7.52 -6.64
CA CYS A 74 -14.39 -6.46 -6.38
C CYS A 74 -15.10 -5.13 -6.14
N LEU A 75 -14.38 -4.17 -5.60
CA LEU A 75 -14.82 -2.80 -5.41
C LEU A 75 -14.05 -1.94 -6.41
N VAL A 76 -14.76 -1.17 -7.23
CA VAL A 76 -14.12 -0.26 -8.19
C VAL A 76 -13.46 0.91 -7.46
N GLU A 77 -12.41 1.48 -8.04
CA GLU A 77 -11.57 2.46 -7.35
C GLU A 77 -12.31 3.74 -7.01
N SER A 78 -13.12 4.24 -7.94
CA SER A 78 -13.93 5.42 -7.68
C SER A 78 -15.22 5.37 -8.48
N PRO A 79 -16.30 6.01 -8.01
CA PRO A 79 -17.59 5.92 -8.69
C PRO A 79 -17.64 6.71 -10.00
N VAL A 80 -16.76 7.70 -10.16
CA VAL A 80 -16.79 8.62 -11.30
C VAL A 80 -15.53 8.49 -12.18
N VAL A 81 -14.35 8.63 -11.59
CA VAL A 81 -13.09 8.73 -12.34
C VAL A 81 -12.58 7.36 -12.81
N GLU A 82 -12.62 6.34 -11.95
CA GLU A 82 -12.10 4.99 -12.24
C GLU A 82 -13.17 3.91 -11.95
N LYS A 83 -14.36 4.09 -12.52
CA LYS A 83 -15.55 3.25 -12.30
C LYS A 83 -15.48 1.84 -12.89
N ASP A 84 -14.46 1.56 -13.70
CA ASP A 84 -14.25 0.30 -14.41
C ASP A 84 -12.91 -0.36 -14.02
N VAL A 85 -12.29 0.08 -12.92
CA VAL A 85 -10.99 -0.44 -12.47
C VAL A 85 -11.09 -0.98 -11.05
N CYS A 86 -10.70 -2.24 -10.87
CA CYS A 86 -10.52 -2.86 -9.56
C CYS A 86 -9.03 -3.07 -9.30
N TYR A 87 -8.44 -2.23 -8.44
CA TYR A 87 -7.10 -2.45 -7.93
C TYR A 87 -7.13 -3.51 -6.82
N THR A 88 -6.28 -4.53 -6.95
CA THR A 88 -6.08 -5.52 -5.88
C THR A 88 -5.53 -4.87 -4.60
N SER A 89 -4.78 -3.77 -4.73
CA SER A 89 -4.24 -2.98 -3.62
C SER A 89 -5.34 -2.34 -2.76
N SER A 90 -6.22 -1.54 -3.37
CA SER A 90 -7.35 -0.88 -2.70
C SER A 90 -8.33 -1.91 -2.14
N ASN A 91 -8.63 -2.97 -2.89
CA ASN A 91 -9.49 -4.06 -2.44
C ASN A 91 -8.90 -4.84 -1.26
N HIS A 92 -7.58 -4.95 -1.15
CA HIS A 92 -6.92 -5.54 0.01
C HIS A 92 -7.20 -4.72 1.27
N LEU A 93 -7.10 -3.38 1.22
CA LEU A 93 -7.50 -2.53 2.36
C LEU A 93 -9.00 -2.61 2.64
N ALA A 94 -9.82 -2.56 1.60
CA ALA A 94 -11.27 -2.59 1.71
C ALA A 94 -11.77 -3.88 2.35
N TYR A 95 -11.13 -5.03 2.07
CA TYR A 95 -11.41 -6.29 2.76
C TYR A 95 -11.31 -6.13 4.29
N TYR A 96 -10.23 -5.52 4.80
CA TYR A 96 -10.07 -5.31 6.25
C TYR A 96 -11.07 -4.30 6.79
N ALA A 97 -11.34 -3.22 6.07
CA ALA A 97 -12.34 -2.23 6.48
C ALA A 97 -13.74 -2.85 6.57
N LEU A 98 -14.18 -3.57 5.53
CA LEU A 98 -15.47 -4.24 5.49
C LEU A 98 -15.61 -5.27 6.61
N ARG A 99 -14.58 -6.10 6.80
CA ARG A 99 -14.63 -7.20 7.77
C ARG A 99 -14.57 -6.71 9.22
N TYR A 100 -13.63 -5.83 9.54
CA TYR A 100 -13.29 -5.51 10.93
C TYR A 100 -13.87 -4.17 11.41
N VAL A 101 -14.30 -3.30 10.51
CA VAL A 101 -14.92 -2.01 10.86
C VAL A 101 -16.40 -2.00 10.55
N CYS A 102 -16.77 -2.41 9.33
CA CYS A 102 -18.17 -2.35 8.88
C CYS A 102 -19.00 -3.56 9.34
N GLY A 103 -18.37 -4.70 9.67
CA GLY A 103 -19.09 -5.93 9.99
C GLY A 103 -19.84 -6.54 8.79
N ASN A 104 -19.51 -6.13 7.57
CA ASN A 104 -20.12 -6.64 6.34
C ASN A 104 -19.37 -7.90 5.89
N TYR A 105 -19.59 -9.00 6.59
CA TYR A 105 -18.86 -10.26 6.37
C TYR A 105 -19.13 -10.86 4.99
N ASP A 106 -20.34 -10.72 4.46
CA ASP A 106 -20.70 -11.29 3.16
C ASP A 106 -19.93 -10.61 2.02
N LEU A 107 -19.94 -9.28 1.99
CA LEU A 107 -19.15 -8.53 1.00
C LEU A 107 -17.66 -8.72 1.22
N ALA A 108 -17.18 -8.73 2.47
CA ALA A 108 -15.78 -8.99 2.77
C ALA A 108 -15.32 -10.37 2.28
N ASN A 109 -16.13 -11.42 2.46
CA ASN A 109 -15.81 -12.77 1.97
C ASN A 109 -15.81 -12.82 0.43
N ALA A 110 -16.71 -12.07 -0.23
CA ALA A 110 -16.71 -11.96 -1.69
C ALA A 110 -15.48 -11.22 -2.23
N VAL A 111 -15.03 -10.16 -1.54
CA VAL A 111 -13.77 -9.45 -1.84
C VAL A 111 -12.55 -10.32 -1.56
N LEU A 112 -12.56 -11.11 -0.49
CA LEU A 112 -11.50 -12.08 -0.22
C LEU A 112 -11.37 -13.11 -1.34
N LYS A 113 -12.49 -13.61 -1.87
CA LYS A 113 -12.51 -14.52 -3.02
C LYS A 113 -11.92 -13.88 -4.28
N PHE A 114 -12.21 -12.59 -4.51
CA PHE A 114 -11.57 -11.80 -5.56
C PHE A 114 -10.05 -11.73 -5.38
N LEU A 115 -9.58 -11.36 -4.19
CA LEU A 115 -8.13 -11.30 -3.89
C LEU A 115 -7.44 -12.67 -4.01
N GLN A 116 -8.13 -13.76 -3.72
CA GLN A 116 -7.63 -15.13 -3.90
C GLN A 116 -7.58 -15.55 -5.37
N SER A 117 -8.48 -15.02 -6.21
CA SER A 117 -8.50 -15.27 -7.66
C SER A 117 -7.40 -14.50 -8.40
N TYR A 118 -6.90 -13.42 -7.79
CA TYR A 118 -5.83 -12.57 -8.32
C TYR A 118 -4.70 -12.40 -7.30
N PRO A 119 -3.95 -13.48 -6.99
CA PRO A 119 -2.90 -13.42 -6.00
C PRO A 119 -1.75 -12.51 -6.46
N THR A 120 -1.24 -11.69 -5.53
CA THR A 120 -0.06 -10.85 -5.73
C THR A 120 0.82 -10.87 -4.48
N ASP A 121 2.13 -10.82 -4.68
CA ASP A 121 3.12 -10.74 -3.61
C ASP A 121 3.13 -9.34 -2.97
N PHE A 122 2.83 -8.31 -3.76
CA PHE A 122 2.79 -6.92 -3.34
C PHE A 122 1.43 -6.27 -3.69
N TYR A 123 0.84 -5.60 -2.71
CA TYR A 123 -0.37 -4.80 -2.91
C TYR A 123 -0.01 -3.33 -3.06
N ASP A 124 0.70 -2.77 -2.08
CA ASP A 124 1.30 -1.43 -2.09
C ASP A 124 2.12 -1.32 -0.80
N TYR A 125 2.85 -0.24 -0.56
CA TYR A 125 3.42 0.07 0.74
C TYR A 125 2.36 0.28 1.83
N HIS A 126 1.14 0.71 1.47
CA HIS A 126 0.01 0.80 2.42
C HIS A 126 -0.37 -0.55 3.03
N GLN A 127 0.10 -1.68 2.48
CA GLN A 127 -0.15 -3.03 3.04
C GLN A 127 0.39 -3.20 4.47
N ILE A 128 1.32 -2.32 4.89
CA ILE A 128 1.83 -2.27 6.26
C ILE A 128 0.74 -1.94 7.29
N LEU A 129 -0.30 -1.20 6.91
CA LEU A 129 -1.47 -0.90 7.77
C LEU A 129 -2.18 -2.16 8.24
N VAL A 130 -2.09 -3.23 7.46
CA VAL A 130 -2.68 -4.54 7.75
C VAL A 130 -1.59 -5.59 7.99
N ARG A 131 -0.40 -5.12 8.40
CA ARG A 131 0.77 -5.90 8.83
C ARG A 131 1.35 -6.85 7.79
N LYS A 132 1.08 -6.60 6.51
CA LYS A 132 1.79 -7.31 5.44
C LYS A 132 3.18 -6.64 5.28
N PRO A 133 4.29 -7.38 5.40
CA PRO A 133 5.63 -6.79 5.30
C PRO A 133 5.91 -6.29 3.89
N PHE A 134 6.82 -5.32 3.76
CA PHE A 134 7.51 -4.99 2.52
C PHE A 134 9.00 -4.78 2.82
N THR A 135 9.85 -4.61 1.81
CA THR A 135 11.28 -4.35 1.99
C THR A 135 11.66 -2.91 1.64
N LEU A 136 12.62 -2.36 2.39
CA LEU A 136 13.29 -1.09 2.07
C LEU A 136 14.54 -1.35 1.21
N PRO A 137 15.03 -0.36 0.43
CA PRO A 137 14.52 1.01 0.26
C PRO A 137 13.19 1.04 -0.50
N PHE A 138 12.50 2.20 -0.48
CA PHE A 138 11.34 2.41 -1.34
C PHE A 138 11.79 2.44 -2.80
N THR A 139 11.06 1.73 -3.63
CA THR A 139 11.15 1.82 -5.08
C THR A 139 9.84 2.35 -5.67
N THR A 140 9.90 2.91 -6.87
CA THR A 140 8.71 3.32 -7.60
C THR A 140 7.83 2.10 -7.87
N ILE A 141 6.55 2.38 -8.11
CA ILE A 141 5.54 1.37 -8.40
C ILE A 141 4.93 1.64 -9.77
N GLU A 142 4.41 0.58 -10.39
CA GLU A 142 3.68 0.67 -11.64
C GLU A 142 2.42 -0.18 -11.59
N ASN A 143 1.40 0.25 -12.35
CA ASN A 143 0.14 -0.45 -12.48
C ASN A 143 0.21 -1.47 -13.61
N VAL A 144 -0.10 -2.73 -13.32
CA VAL A 144 -0.09 -3.84 -14.27
C VAL A 144 -1.51 -4.39 -14.38
N GLN A 145 -2.15 -4.18 -15.53
CA GLN A 145 -3.42 -4.85 -15.81
C GLN A 145 -3.17 -6.36 -15.98
N VAL A 146 -3.88 -7.17 -15.21
CA VAL A 146 -3.72 -8.62 -15.20
C VAL A 146 -4.90 -9.37 -15.81
N ASP A 147 -6.08 -8.75 -15.85
CA ASP A 147 -7.29 -9.34 -16.43
C ASP A 147 -8.31 -8.24 -16.81
N VAL A 148 -9.30 -8.62 -17.61
CA VAL A 148 -10.50 -7.83 -17.87
C VAL A 148 -11.72 -8.76 -17.82
N VAL A 149 -12.62 -8.54 -16.87
CA VAL A 149 -13.83 -9.36 -16.68
C VAL A 149 -15.04 -8.46 -16.74
N ASN A 150 -15.98 -8.73 -17.65
CA ASN A 150 -17.19 -7.91 -17.84
C ASN A 150 -16.91 -6.41 -18.00
N ASN A 151 -15.88 -6.07 -18.78
CA ASN A 151 -15.34 -4.71 -18.98
C ASN A 151 -14.74 -4.06 -17.71
N ILE A 152 -14.56 -4.79 -16.62
CA ILE A 152 -13.84 -4.33 -15.44
C ILE A 152 -12.38 -4.74 -15.56
N ARG A 153 -11.48 -3.75 -15.53
CA ARG A 153 -10.03 -3.94 -15.54
C ARG A 153 -9.57 -4.35 -14.15
N ILE A 154 -8.84 -5.44 -14.06
CA ILE A 154 -8.21 -5.90 -12.82
C ILE A 154 -6.74 -5.50 -12.85
N VAL A 155 -6.31 -4.76 -11.83
CA VAL A 155 -4.98 -4.15 -11.81
C VAL A 155 -4.21 -4.53 -10.55
N HIS A 156 -2.97 -4.96 -10.75
CA HIS A 156 -1.97 -5.15 -9.71
C HIS A 156 -1.07 -3.93 -9.65
N VAL A 157 -0.46 -3.72 -8.48
CA VAL A 157 0.69 -2.84 -8.32
C VAL A 157 1.94 -3.70 -8.30
N ARG A 158 2.98 -3.28 -9.03
CA ARG A 158 4.29 -3.94 -9.04
C ARG A 158 5.35 -2.95 -8.62
N ARG A 159 6.29 -3.38 -7.78
CA ARG A 159 7.50 -2.61 -7.49
C ARG A 159 8.46 -2.67 -8.67
N THR A 160 9.01 -1.52 -9.03
CA THR A 160 10.13 -1.44 -9.97
C THR A 160 11.46 -1.56 -9.22
N THR A 161 12.57 -1.49 -9.97
CA THR A 161 13.93 -1.40 -9.44
C THR A 161 14.40 0.04 -9.17
N SER A 162 13.61 1.06 -9.54
CA SER A 162 13.99 2.46 -9.40
C SER A 162 13.77 2.94 -7.98
N GLU A 163 14.83 3.26 -7.25
CA GLU A 163 14.74 3.73 -5.87
C GLU A 163 14.20 5.16 -5.77
N ILE A 164 13.40 5.43 -4.74
CA ILE A 164 12.92 6.78 -4.39
C ILE A 164 13.86 7.34 -3.31
N SER A 165 14.99 7.90 -3.74
CA SER A 165 16.01 8.42 -2.81
C SER A 165 15.53 9.63 -2.00
N ASP A 166 14.59 10.40 -2.54
CA ASP A 166 14.01 11.59 -1.90
C ASP A 166 12.66 11.31 -1.21
N TYR A 167 12.46 10.07 -0.74
CA TYR A 167 11.21 9.62 -0.08
C TYR A 167 10.73 10.56 1.04
N TYR A 168 11.65 11.25 1.72
CA TYR A 168 11.39 12.18 2.81
C TYR A 168 10.56 13.41 2.38
N ARG A 169 10.37 13.63 1.08
CA ARG A 169 9.52 14.67 0.52
C ARG A 169 8.05 14.25 0.38
N TYR A 170 7.73 12.99 0.67
CA TYR A 170 6.41 12.41 0.48
C TYR A 170 5.85 11.93 1.83
N ALA A 171 4.75 12.53 2.28
CA ALA A 171 4.23 12.28 3.63
C ALA A 171 3.76 10.82 3.82
N ASN A 172 3.16 10.21 2.80
CA ASN A 172 2.77 8.79 2.84
C ASN A 172 3.98 7.85 3.01
N LEU A 173 5.10 8.10 2.30
CA LEU A 173 6.31 7.27 2.43
C LEU A 173 6.97 7.41 3.80
N LEU A 174 6.98 8.62 4.38
CA LEU A 174 7.40 8.84 5.76
C LEU A 174 6.55 8.01 6.74
N VAL A 175 5.22 8.01 6.57
CA VAL A 175 4.32 7.20 7.41
C VAL A 175 4.58 5.70 7.24
N TYR A 176 4.68 5.19 6.01
CA TYR A 176 4.94 3.77 5.77
C TYR A 176 6.26 3.32 6.39
N LYS A 177 7.30 4.16 6.32
CA LYS A 177 8.59 3.87 6.94
C LYS A 177 8.54 3.97 8.47
N ALA A 178 7.78 4.91 9.01
CA ALA A 178 7.55 5.01 10.46
C ALA A 178 6.85 3.75 10.99
N LEU A 179 5.80 3.27 10.32
CA LEU A 179 5.10 2.03 10.67
C LEU A 179 6.00 0.80 10.51
N TYR A 180 6.80 0.74 9.45
CA TYR A 180 7.81 -0.30 9.28
C TYR A 180 8.71 -0.36 10.52
N HIS A 181 9.37 0.75 10.87
CA HIS A 181 10.25 0.82 12.04
C HIS A 181 9.53 0.46 13.34
N LEU A 182 8.32 0.98 13.53
CA LEU A 182 7.50 0.69 14.71
C LEU A 182 7.26 -0.81 14.87
N PHE A 183 6.88 -1.50 13.78
CA PHE A 183 6.57 -2.92 13.82
C PHE A 183 7.78 -3.84 13.95
N TYR A 184 8.99 -3.35 13.64
CA TYR A 184 10.25 -4.03 13.94
C TYR A 184 10.84 -3.63 15.31
N GLY A 185 10.10 -2.90 16.14
CA GLY A 185 10.54 -2.48 17.48
C GLY A 185 11.55 -1.33 17.48
N GLU A 186 11.77 -0.69 16.33
CA GLU A 186 12.73 0.40 16.15
C GLU A 186 12.09 1.76 16.45
N ARG A 187 11.63 1.95 17.69
CA ARG A 187 10.83 3.12 18.10
C ARG A 187 11.52 4.46 17.79
N ASP A 188 12.82 4.59 18.04
CA ASP A 188 13.55 5.85 17.79
C ASP A 188 13.57 6.20 16.30
N LYS A 189 13.72 5.20 15.42
CA LYS A 189 13.65 5.40 13.97
C LYS A 189 12.24 5.77 13.52
N CYS A 190 11.21 5.15 14.12
CA CYS A 190 9.82 5.54 13.90
C CYS A 190 9.59 7.03 14.22
N LEU A 191 10.02 7.47 15.41
CA LEU A 191 9.88 8.86 15.84
C LEU A 191 10.68 9.83 14.95
N ALA A 192 11.85 9.43 14.46
CA ALA A 192 12.64 10.23 13.53
C ALA A 192 11.93 10.46 12.19
N GLU A 193 11.25 9.44 11.64
CA GLU A 193 10.45 9.62 10.42
C GLU A 193 9.20 10.49 10.68
N LEU A 194 8.56 10.35 11.84
CA LEU A 194 7.44 11.21 12.22
C LEU A 194 7.84 12.67 12.45
N GLY A 195 9.05 12.93 12.98
CA GLY A 195 9.58 14.29 13.07
C GLY A 195 9.71 14.96 11.70
N LYS A 196 10.12 14.21 10.66
CA LYS A 196 10.13 14.71 9.28
C LYS A 196 8.72 14.95 8.75
N LEU A 197 7.77 14.07 9.09
CA LEU A 197 6.36 14.19 8.70
C LEU A 197 5.74 15.48 9.28
N GLU A 198 5.97 15.78 10.56
CA GLU A 198 5.52 17.03 11.17
C GLU A 198 6.17 18.26 10.51
N GLY A 199 7.40 18.13 10.01
CA GLY A 199 8.05 19.17 9.21
C GLY A 199 7.33 19.49 7.90
N LEU A 200 6.48 18.59 7.38
CA LEU A 200 5.64 18.83 6.21
C LEU A 200 4.27 19.42 6.58
N TRP A 201 3.90 19.44 7.87
CA TRP A 201 2.59 19.94 8.30
C TRP A 201 2.58 21.48 8.36
N ASP A 202 1.72 22.11 7.56
CA ASP A 202 1.64 23.58 7.46
C ASP A 202 0.45 24.21 8.22
N GLY A 203 -0.22 23.42 9.06
CA GLY A 203 -1.45 23.84 9.76
C GLY A 203 -2.74 23.43 9.04
N LYS A 204 -2.69 23.14 7.75
CA LYS A 204 -3.85 22.75 6.93
C LYS A 204 -3.74 21.32 6.43
N GLY A 205 -2.55 20.86 6.11
CA GLY A 205 -2.27 19.52 5.62
C GLY A 205 -0.78 19.24 5.55
N PHE A 206 -0.41 18.13 4.90
CA PHE A 206 0.98 17.87 4.57
C PHE A 206 1.34 18.55 3.25
N ALA A 207 2.11 19.65 3.33
CA ALA A 207 2.64 20.41 2.20
C ALA A 207 3.80 19.70 1.49
N ASP A 208 3.60 18.42 1.18
CA ASP A 208 4.60 17.53 0.62
C ASP A 208 4.79 17.74 -0.90
N ALA A 209 5.60 16.92 -1.56
CA ALA A 209 5.91 17.08 -2.97
C ALA A 209 4.67 17.16 -3.88
N TYR A 210 3.58 16.44 -3.55
CA TYR A 210 2.34 16.50 -4.32
C TYR A 210 1.66 17.87 -4.17
N TYR A 211 1.57 18.37 -2.93
CA TYR A 211 1.02 19.69 -2.66
C TYR A 211 1.84 20.78 -3.38
N GLN A 212 3.17 20.71 -3.36
CA GLN A 212 4.01 21.70 -4.05
C GLN A 212 3.68 21.80 -5.55
N GLN A 213 3.29 20.69 -6.18
CA GLN A 213 2.96 20.64 -7.60
C GLN A 213 1.49 21.01 -7.90
N ASN A 214 0.56 20.58 -7.04
CA ASN A 214 -0.89 20.63 -7.34
C ASN A 214 -1.65 21.65 -6.49
N GLN A 215 -1.03 22.19 -5.44
CA GLN A 215 -1.63 23.10 -4.46
C GLN A 215 -2.88 22.52 -3.78
N LYS A 216 -2.95 21.19 -3.66
CA LYS A 216 -4.01 20.43 -3.00
C LYS A 216 -3.41 19.41 -2.06
N TYR A 217 -4.07 19.17 -0.93
CA TYR A 217 -3.69 18.12 0.00
C TYR A 217 -4.44 16.82 -0.29
N GLU A 218 -3.84 15.68 0.03
CA GLU A 218 -4.49 14.37 -0.09
C GLU A 218 -5.02 13.89 1.27
N THR A 219 -6.31 13.60 1.35
CA THR A 219 -7.02 13.23 2.58
C THR A 219 -6.46 11.95 3.21
N TYR A 220 -6.14 10.94 2.41
CA TYR A 220 -5.63 9.67 2.95
C TYR A 220 -4.32 9.84 3.73
N LYS A 221 -3.50 10.84 3.41
CA LYS A 221 -2.24 11.11 4.14
C LYS A 221 -2.50 11.53 5.59
N ILE A 222 -3.61 12.25 5.83
CA ILE A 222 -4.06 12.60 7.18
C ILE A 222 -4.51 11.33 7.93
N ALA A 223 -5.26 10.45 7.25
CA ALA A 223 -5.69 9.18 7.83
C ALA A 223 -4.50 8.24 8.15
N LEU A 224 -3.49 8.20 7.29
CA LEU A 224 -2.23 7.48 7.54
C LEU A 224 -1.50 7.99 8.79
N ALA A 225 -1.38 9.31 8.93
CA ALA A 225 -0.78 9.92 10.12
C ALA A 225 -1.58 9.58 11.39
N LEU A 226 -2.91 9.72 11.36
CA LEU A 226 -3.78 9.36 12.47
C LEU A 226 -3.60 7.89 12.87
N TYR A 227 -3.62 6.96 11.90
CA TYR A 227 -3.41 5.54 12.14
C TYR A 227 -2.08 5.30 12.90
N THR A 228 -1.01 5.95 12.46
CA THR A 228 0.33 5.78 13.04
C THR A 228 0.43 6.37 14.44
N TYR A 229 -0.13 7.56 14.67
CA TYR A 229 -0.14 8.17 16.00
C TYR A 229 -1.02 7.41 17.00
N LYS A 230 -2.11 6.77 16.54
CA LYS A 230 -2.87 5.80 17.35
C LYS A 230 -2.02 4.59 17.72
N ALA A 231 -1.20 4.07 16.80
CA ALA A 231 -0.26 2.99 17.10
C ALA A 231 0.83 3.39 18.12
N LEU A 232 1.08 4.67 18.31
CA LEU A 232 2.03 5.18 19.31
C LEU A 232 1.36 5.67 20.60
N ALA A 233 0.02 5.66 20.67
CA ALA A 233 -0.78 6.27 21.73
C ALA A 233 -0.46 7.77 21.97
N HIS A 234 -0.12 8.51 20.90
CA HIS A 234 0.25 9.92 20.99
C HIS A 234 -0.99 10.84 20.94
N ARG A 235 -1.62 11.10 22.09
CA ARG A 235 -2.94 11.75 22.19
C ARG A 235 -3.09 13.08 21.44
N GLU A 236 -2.12 13.99 21.55
CA GLU A 236 -2.21 15.31 20.92
C GLU A 236 -2.35 15.21 19.39
N ASN A 237 -1.46 14.46 18.73
CA ASN A 237 -1.55 14.21 17.29
C ASN A 237 -2.81 13.41 16.90
N ILE A 238 -3.28 12.49 17.75
CA ILE A 238 -4.56 11.79 17.51
C ILE A 238 -5.70 12.80 17.40
N ASP A 239 -5.81 13.72 18.35
CA ASP A 239 -6.87 14.74 18.37
C ASP A 239 -6.73 15.72 17.19
N LYS A 240 -5.50 16.17 16.91
CA LYS A 240 -5.16 17.04 15.77
C LYS A 240 -5.62 16.44 14.44
N TYR A 241 -5.22 15.20 14.14
CA TYR A 241 -5.51 14.58 12.84
C TYR A 241 -6.95 14.07 12.74
N THR A 242 -7.57 13.66 13.85
CA THR A 242 -9.00 13.34 13.88
C THR A 242 -9.82 14.59 13.56
N SER A 243 -9.52 15.71 14.24
CA SER A 243 -10.21 16.99 14.02
C SER A 243 -10.06 17.47 12.57
N LYS A 244 -8.87 17.25 11.97
CA LYS A 244 -8.65 17.58 10.58
C LYS A 244 -9.47 16.73 9.60
N LEU A 245 -9.53 15.41 9.81
CA LEU A 245 -10.32 14.54 8.92
C LEU A 245 -11.81 14.89 8.93
N ILE A 246 -12.36 15.14 10.12
CA ILE A 246 -13.78 15.47 10.27
C ILE A 246 -14.12 16.89 9.78
N SER A 247 -13.13 17.77 9.62
CA SER A 247 -13.37 19.13 9.12
C SER A 247 -13.48 19.21 7.60
N ILE A 248 -12.98 18.22 6.85
CA ILE A 248 -13.02 18.20 5.39
C ILE A 248 -14.46 17.98 4.92
N ASN A 249 -15.00 18.93 4.15
CA ASN A 249 -16.38 18.89 3.65
C ASN A 249 -16.50 19.41 2.20
N PRO A 250 -17.15 18.68 1.28
CA PRO A 250 -17.54 17.27 1.45
C PRO A 250 -16.31 16.38 1.67
N PHE A 251 -16.48 15.17 2.19
CA PHE A 251 -15.34 14.26 2.41
C PHE A 251 -14.94 13.59 1.10
N THR A 252 -13.73 13.86 0.65
CA THR A 252 -13.21 13.55 -0.70
C THR A 252 -11.73 13.15 -0.65
N THR A 253 -11.19 12.69 -1.79
CA THR A 253 -9.76 12.31 -1.91
C THR A 253 -8.80 13.50 -1.75
N LEU A 254 -9.17 14.67 -2.27
CA LEU A 254 -8.36 15.89 -2.19
C LEU A 254 -9.08 16.96 -1.37
N TYR A 255 -8.33 17.95 -0.87
CA TYR A 255 -8.93 19.12 -0.24
C TYR A 255 -8.02 20.36 -0.30
N THR A 256 -8.63 21.53 -0.19
CA THR A 256 -7.97 22.83 0.01
C THR A 256 -8.52 23.49 1.26
N ASP A 257 -7.64 23.78 2.23
CA ASP A 257 -8.04 24.17 3.59
C ASP A 257 -9.00 23.14 4.19
N ASN A 258 -10.32 23.37 4.23
CA ASN A 258 -11.30 22.38 4.66
C ASN A 258 -12.32 22.01 3.57
N ALA A 259 -12.21 22.61 2.38
CA ALA A 259 -13.08 22.31 1.25
C ALA A 259 -12.59 21.05 0.54
N GLY A 260 -13.41 20.00 0.56
CA GLY A 260 -13.13 18.79 -0.20
C GLY A 260 -13.27 19.01 -1.70
N GLU A 261 -12.37 18.38 -2.47
CA GLU A 261 -12.32 18.45 -3.93
C GLU A 261 -12.15 17.05 -4.55
N GLY A 262 -12.77 16.86 -5.71
CA GLY A 262 -12.77 15.58 -6.43
C GLY A 262 -13.81 14.59 -5.89
N ASP A 263 -13.73 13.34 -6.36
CA ASP A 263 -14.49 12.22 -5.84
C ASP A 263 -13.74 11.53 -4.70
N LEU A 264 -14.49 10.97 -3.75
CA LEU A 264 -13.94 10.02 -2.80
C LEU A 264 -13.60 8.71 -3.52
N ASN A 265 -12.43 8.14 -3.25
CA ASN A 265 -12.04 6.83 -3.77
C ASN A 265 -12.01 5.74 -2.68
N LEU A 266 -12.00 4.49 -3.14
CA LEU A 266 -11.96 3.26 -2.34
C LEU A 266 -10.78 3.25 -1.36
N GLU A 267 -9.59 3.64 -1.82
CA GLU A 267 -8.39 3.67 -0.99
C GLU A 267 -8.55 4.67 0.17
N THR A 268 -8.90 5.93 -0.12
CA THR A 268 -9.06 6.97 0.90
C THR A 268 -10.12 6.59 1.92
N ALA A 269 -11.27 6.09 1.47
CA ALA A 269 -12.34 5.64 2.36
C ALA A 269 -11.90 4.47 3.25
N SER A 270 -11.20 3.49 2.69
CA SER A 270 -10.71 2.31 3.43
C SER A 270 -9.67 2.68 4.48
N ILE A 271 -8.66 3.50 4.11
CA ILE A 271 -7.64 3.98 5.06
C ILE A 271 -8.29 4.82 6.16
N THR A 272 -9.26 5.66 5.82
CA THR A 272 -9.99 6.48 6.81
C THR A 272 -10.78 5.63 7.79
N LEU A 273 -11.50 4.61 7.32
CA LEU A 273 -12.22 3.66 8.17
C LEU A 273 -11.26 2.96 9.15
N LEU A 274 -10.13 2.46 8.65
CA LEU A 274 -9.12 1.82 9.47
C LEU A 274 -8.53 2.79 10.50
N ALA A 275 -8.18 4.01 10.09
CA ALA A 275 -7.60 5.02 10.95
C ALA A 275 -8.54 5.46 12.08
N LEU A 276 -9.81 5.76 11.77
CA LEU A 276 -10.77 6.24 12.76
C LEU A 276 -11.21 5.13 13.71
N TYR A 277 -11.50 3.93 13.20
CA TYR A 277 -12.29 2.93 13.93
C TYR A 277 -11.54 1.67 14.34
N THR A 278 -10.25 1.55 14.06
CA THR A 278 -9.43 0.43 14.57
C THR A 278 -8.45 0.90 15.64
N ILE A 279 -7.99 -0.03 16.48
CA ILE A 279 -6.79 0.15 17.29
C ILE A 279 -5.70 -0.67 16.59
N PRO A 280 -4.63 -0.04 16.07
CA PRO A 280 -3.56 -0.77 15.45
C PRO A 280 -2.99 -1.83 16.41
N PRO A 281 -2.85 -3.10 16.02
CA PRO A 281 -2.23 -4.10 16.87
C PRO A 281 -0.72 -3.84 16.97
N ILE A 282 -0.30 -3.20 18.08
CA ILE A 282 1.10 -2.78 18.31
C ILE A 282 1.99 -3.96 18.76
N ASN A 283 1.42 -5.03 19.34
CA ASN A 283 2.18 -6.02 20.11
C ASN A 283 2.41 -7.38 19.44
N ALA A 284 1.93 -7.61 18.22
CA ALA A 284 2.27 -8.83 17.50
C ALA A 284 3.53 -8.58 16.65
N PRO A 285 4.50 -9.50 16.51
CA PRO A 285 5.56 -9.35 15.51
C PRO A 285 4.96 -9.36 14.09
N ILE A 286 5.57 -8.66 13.13
CA ILE A 286 5.28 -8.94 11.71
C ILE A 286 5.90 -10.31 11.38
N PRO A 287 5.20 -11.20 10.66
CA PRO A 287 5.81 -12.42 10.14
C PRO A 287 7.05 -12.06 9.31
N LYS A 288 8.24 -12.51 9.71
CA LYS A 288 9.49 -12.23 8.99
C LYS A 288 9.33 -12.60 7.52
N THR A 289 9.72 -11.69 6.63
CA THR A 289 9.80 -11.94 5.19
C THR A 289 10.70 -13.17 4.95
N ALA A 290 10.45 -13.96 3.90
CA ALA A 290 11.21 -15.19 3.60
C ALA A 290 12.73 -14.96 3.48
N THR A 291 13.16 -13.72 3.22
CA THR A 291 14.56 -13.29 3.15
C THR A 291 15.19 -12.91 4.50
N GLU A 292 14.41 -12.80 5.59
CA GLU A 292 14.87 -12.53 6.96
C GLU A 292 14.80 -13.77 7.88
N GLN A 293 14.43 -14.92 7.32
CA GLN A 293 14.67 -16.19 8.00
C GLN A 293 16.18 -16.34 8.14
N THR A 294 16.65 -16.29 9.39
CA THR A 294 17.97 -16.79 9.76
C THR A 294 18.15 -18.14 9.05
N PRO A 295 19.32 -18.40 8.41
CA PRO A 295 19.56 -19.70 7.80
C PRO A 295 19.16 -20.76 8.83
N PRO A 296 18.43 -21.82 8.43
CA PRO A 296 17.92 -22.80 9.37
C PRO A 296 19.08 -23.18 10.27
N THR A 297 18.93 -22.92 11.57
CA THR A 297 19.89 -23.33 12.59
C THR A 297 20.28 -24.74 12.22
N THR A 298 21.52 -24.90 11.77
CA THR A 298 22.02 -26.19 11.31
C THR A 298 21.68 -27.18 12.40
N LEU A 299 20.79 -28.13 12.09
CA LEU A 299 20.52 -29.27 12.96
C LEU A 299 21.88 -29.76 13.46
N PRO A 300 22.06 -29.98 14.78
CA PRO A 300 23.31 -30.53 15.27
C PRO A 300 23.60 -31.79 14.45
N THR A 301 24.75 -31.81 13.79
CA THR A 301 25.26 -32.82 12.86
C THR A 301 25.53 -34.18 13.52
N THR A 302 24.70 -34.58 14.47
CA THR A 302 24.85 -35.80 15.28
C THR A 302 24.08 -37.00 14.70
N ILE A 303 23.32 -36.81 13.61
CA ILE A 303 22.56 -37.89 12.97
C ILE A 303 23.42 -38.82 12.06
N PRO A 304 24.50 -38.38 11.37
CA PRO A 304 25.26 -39.29 10.50
C PRO A 304 26.03 -40.38 11.24
N THR A 305 26.47 -40.13 12.49
CA THR A 305 27.30 -41.07 13.25
C THR A 305 26.50 -42.22 13.85
N ALA A 306 25.28 -41.98 14.34
CA ALA A 306 24.45 -43.04 14.92
C ALA A 306 24.00 -44.06 13.85
N ILE A 307 23.67 -43.59 12.64
CA ILE A 307 23.28 -44.46 11.53
C ILE A 307 24.49 -45.27 11.02
N ALA A 308 25.67 -44.64 10.91
CA ALA A 308 26.90 -45.34 10.50
C ALA A 308 27.31 -46.45 11.48
N ILE A 309 27.17 -46.22 12.79
CA ILE A 309 27.45 -47.23 13.82
C ILE A 309 26.47 -48.40 13.70
N ALA A 310 25.17 -48.13 13.54
CA ALA A 310 24.15 -49.18 13.42
C ALA A 310 24.37 -50.07 12.18
N VAL A 311 24.72 -49.48 11.03
CA VAL A 311 25.03 -50.23 9.81
C VAL A 311 26.30 -51.06 9.96
N THR A 312 27.33 -50.52 10.60
CA THR A 312 28.60 -51.24 10.82
C THR A 312 28.39 -52.46 11.74
N LEU A 313 27.63 -52.29 12.82
CA LEU A 313 27.29 -53.40 13.73
C LEU A 313 26.45 -54.49 13.04
N LEU A 314 25.54 -54.10 12.13
CA LEU A 314 24.75 -55.04 11.35
C LEU A 314 25.65 -55.87 10.41
N ILE A 315 26.59 -55.24 9.70
CA ILE A 315 27.52 -55.93 8.79
C ILE A 315 28.42 -56.89 9.57
N ILE A 316 28.95 -56.47 10.73
CA ILE A 316 29.75 -57.34 11.60
C ILE A 316 28.92 -58.54 12.07
N GLY A 317 27.67 -58.32 12.49
CA GLY A 317 26.76 -59.40 12.91
C GLY A 317 26.49 -60.42 11.80
N ILE A 318 26.31 -59.96 10.55
CA ILE A 318 26.13 -60.83 9.39
C ILE A 318 27.41 -61.62 9.10
N ALA A 319 28.58 -60.98 9.13
CA ALA A 319 29.87 -61.62 8.91
C ALA A 319 30.17 -62.70 9.95
N ILE A 320 29.91 -62.42 11.25
CA ILE A 320 30.07 -63.40 12.33
C ILE A 320 29.15 -64.60 12.10
N ARG A 321 27.86 -64.38 11.78
CA ARG A 321 26.93 -65.48 11.47
C ARG A 321 27.40 -66.32 10.28
N TYR A 322 27.96 -65.68 9.25
CA TYR A 322 28.48 -66.38 8.07
C TYR A 322 29.72 -67.23 8.40
N LEU A 323 30.61 -66.72 9.25
CA LEU A 323 31.81 -67.44 9.69
C LEU A 323 31.51 -68.59 10.66
N VAL A 324 30.53 -68.43 11.56
CA VAL A 324 30.09 -69.48 12.48
C VAL A 324 29.39 -70.63 11.74
N LYS A 325 28.67 -70.35 10.64
CA LYS A 325 28.01 -71.37 9.83
C LYS A 325 28.98 -72.18 8.94
N LYS A 326 30.25 -71.78 8.86
CA LYS A 326 31.29 -72.38 8.02
C LYS A 326 32.31 -73.22 8.81
N ARG A 327 32.12 -73.36 10.13
CA ARG A 327 32.78 -74.36 10.98
C ARG A 327 31.77 -75.45 11.32
#